data_AF-U6KI98-F1
#
_entry.id   AF-U6KI98-F1
#
_cell.length_a   1.000
_cell.length_b   1.000
_cell.length_c   1.000
_cell.angle_alpha   90.00
_cell.angle_beta   90.00
_cell.angle_gamma   90.00
#
_symmetry.space_group_name_H-M   'P 1'
#
loop_
_entity.id
_entity.type
_entity.pdbx_description
1 polymer ?
#
loop_
_entity_poly.entity_id
_entity_poly.type
_entity_poly.pdbx_seq_one_letter_code
_entity_poly.pdbx_strand_id
1 'polypeptide(L)'
;MFKRRGNDLFMTKKITLYEALCGFKFLLTHMDGRQLLIQGSPGEVVKPDAVMCVKGEGMPNHKNPFIHGELYIVFDVEFPQKVPESLHAKFREILPQPECTPMVDEDDPKIEHHVCESVTAEELRARQQQQKTQGSGEAYEEDEDEGAHAGGPQRVQCRQQ
;
A
#
# COMPACT_ATOMS: atom_id res chain seq x y z
N MET A 1 -17.85 -4.21 -6.26
CA MET A 1 -18.71 -3.83 -5.12
C MET A 1 -18.64 -2.33 -4.95
N PHE A 2 -19.78 -1.66 -4.86
CA PHE A 2 -19.83 -0.21 -4.60
C PHE A 2 -19.85 0.07 -3.10
N LYS A 3 -19.21 1.16 -2.68
CA LYS A 3 -19.24 1.71 -1.33
C LYS A 3 -19.88 3.10 -1.40
N ARG A 4 -21.00 3.29 -0.71
CA ARG A 4 -21.70 4.58 -0.67
C ARG A 4 -21.09 5.50 0.41
N ARG A 5 -20.91 6.78 0.09
CA ARG A 5 -20.60 7.85 1.06
C ARG A 5 -21.45 9.07 0.73
N GLY A 6 -22.42 9.37 1.58
CA GLY A 6 -23.41 10.41 1.30
C GLY A 6 -24.21 10.07 0.03
N ASN A 7 -24.14 10.94 -0.97
CA ASN A 7 -24.75 10.71 -2.29
C ASN A 7 -23.77 10.11 -3.30
N ASP A 8 -22.49 9.94 -2.94
CA ASP A 8 -21.48 9.47 -3.87
C ASP A 8 -21.25 7.96 -3.74
N LEU A 9 -20.80 7.35 -4.83
CA LEU A 9 -20.43 5.96 -4.92
C LEU A 9 -18.92 5.83 -5.14
N PHE A 10 -18.32 4.82 -4.52
CA PHE A 10 -16.91 4.51 -4.66
C PHE A 10 -16.76 3.05 -5.07
N MET A 11 -15.86 2.76 -6.01
CA MET A 11 -15.48 1.38 -6.33
C MET A 11 -14.00 1.30 -6.63
N THR A 12 -13.45 0.09 -6.49
CA THR A 12 -12.10 -0.22 -6.95
C THR A 12 -12.19 -1.02 -8.24
N LYS A 13 -11.40 -0.62 -9.24
CA LYS A 13 -11.26 -1.33 -10.52
C LYS A 13 -9.82 -1.74 -10.69
N LYS A 14 -9.60 -3.04 -10.83
CA LYS A 14 -8.32 -3.60 -11.26
C LYS A 14 -8.14 -3.38 -12.75
N ILE A 15 -6.98 -2.88 -13.13
CA ILE A 15 -6.52 -2.74 -14.52
C ILE A 15 -5.08 -3.26 -14.62
N THR A 16 -4.73 -3.75 -15.79
CA THR A 16 -3.35 -4.16 -16.08
C THR A 16 -2.44 -2.93 -16.25
N LEU A 17 -1.12 -3.11 -16.06
CA LEU A 17 -0.14 -2.07 -16.40
C LEU A 17 -0.28 -1.60 -17.86
N TYR A 18 -0.63 -2.49 -18.79
CA TYR A 18 -0.88 -2.12 -20.19
C TYR A 18 -2.05 -1.15 -20.32
N GLU A 19 -3.19 -1.45 -19.70
CA GLU A 19 -4.36 -0.57 -19.68
C GLU A 19 -4.06 0.77 -18.99
N ALA A 20 -3.22 0.76 -17.95
CA ALA A 20 -2.81 1.96 -17.24
C ALA A 20 -1.93 2.88 -18.11
N LEU A 21 -1.07 2.32 -18.97
CA LEU A 21 -0.14 3.07 -19.83
C LEU A 21 -0.72 3.42 -21.20
N CYS A 22 -1.53 2.54 -21.77
CA CYS A 22 -2.04 2.63 -23.14
C CYS A 22 -3.52 3.01 -23.23
N GLY A 23 -4.17 3.19 -22.08
CA GLY A 23 -5.59 3.48 -21.97
C GLY A 23 -6.43 2.23 -21.70
N PHE A 24 -7.56 2.45 -21.04
CA PHE A 24 -8.47 1.40 -20.64
C PHE A 24 -9.87 1.65 -21.22
N LYS A 25 -10.64 0.57 -21.38
CA LYS A 25 -12.04 0.63 -21.80
C LYS A 25 -12.79 -0.57 -21.23
N PHE A 26 -13.81 -0.32 -20.41
CA PHE A 26 -14.60 -1.40 -19.83
C PHE A 26 -16.07 -0.99 -19.64
N LEU A 27 -16.93 -2.01 -19.59
CA LEU A 27 -18.32 -1.84 -19.19
C LEU A 27 -18.43 -1.99 -17.68
N LEU A 28 -19.16 -1.07 -17.06
CA LEU A 28 -19.53 -1.09 -15.65
C LEU A 28 -21.04 -1.25 -15.54
N THR A 29 -21.49 -2.31 -14.89
CA THR A 29 -22.90 -2.44 -14.50
C THR A 29 -23.15 -1.57 -13.27
N HIS A 30 -23.95 -0.53 -13.44
CA HIS A 30 -24.32 0.41 -12.40
C HIS A 30 -25.39 -0.17 -11.44
N MET A 31 -25.67 0.51 -10.33
CA MET A 31 -26.62 0.03 -9.30
C MET A 31 -28.07 -0.06 -9.79
N ASP A 32 -28.43 0.69 -10.84
CA ASP A 32 -29.74 0.67 -11.49
C ASP A 32 -29.84 -0.35 -12.64
N GLY A 33 -28.78 -1.13 -12.88
CA GLY A 33 -28.71 -2.14 -13.93
C GLY A 33 -28.27 -1.61 -15.31
N ARG A 34 -28.05 -0.30 -15.48
CA ARG A 34 -27.49 0.24 -16.74
C ARG A 34 -26.04 -0.21 -16.92
N GLN A 35 -25.61 -0.29 -18.18
CA GLN A 35 -24.21 -0.49 -18.55
C GLN A 35 -23.58 0.87 -18.87
N LEU A 36 -22.56 1.26 -18.12
CA LEU A 36 -21.78 2.47 -18.35
C LEU A 36 -20.48 2.10 -19.06
N LEU A 37 -20.19 2.74 -20.19
CA LEU A 37 -18.91 2.60 -20.85
C LEU A 37 -17.91 3.58 -20.22
N ILE A 38 -16.94 3.05 -19.49
CA ILE A 38 -15.87 3.85 -18.89
C ILE A 38 -14.61 3.68 -19.73
N GLN A 39 -14.00 4.80 -20.13
CA GLN A 39 -12.77 4.81 -20.91
C GLN A 39 -11.87 5.97 -20.50
N GLY A 40 -10.56 5.73 -20.52
CA GLY A 40 -9.55 6.76 -20.28
C GLY A 40 -9.34 7.67 -21.49
N SER A 41 -8.78 8.85 -21.27
CA SER A 41 -8.36 9.75 -22.35
C SER A 41 -7.15 9.15 -23.08
N PRO A 42 -7.08 9.23 -24.42
CA PRO A 42 -5.90 8.79 -25.16
C PRO A 42 -4.64 9.52 -24.67
N GLY A 43 -3.59 8.76 -24.34
CA GLY A 43 -2.30 9.29 -23.89
C GLY A 43 -2.23 9.65 -22.39
N GLU A 44 -3.30 9.46 -21.63
CA GLU A 44 -3.30 9.69 -20.19
C GLU A 44 -2.87 8.42 -19.45
N VAL A 45 -1.84 8.55 -18.60
CA VAL A 45 -1.35 7.44 -17.78
C VAL A 45 -2.11 7.38 -16.45
N VAL A 46 -2.65 6.21 -16.13
CA VAL A 46 -3.29 5.94 -14.84
C VAL A 46 -2.25 5.48 -13.83
N LYS A 47 -2.13 6.21 -12.72
CA LYS A 47 -1.23 5.83 -11.61
C LYS A 47 -1.90 4.78 -10.72
N PRO A 48 -1.13 3.95 -10.00
CA PRO A 48 -1.68 3.17 -8.89
C PRO A 48 -2.43 4.07 -7.90
N ASP A 49 -3.57 3.60 -7.43
CA ASP A 49 -4.49 4.32 -6.54
C ASP A 49 -5.06 5.63 -7.10
N ALA A 50 -4.90 5.89 -8.40
CA ALA A 50 -5.51 7.05 -9.04
C ALA A 50 -7.04 6.97 -8.93
N VAL A 51 -7.65 8.12 -8.69
CA VAL A 51 -9.11 8.24 -8.57
C VAL A 51 -9.65 9.04 -9.73
N MET A 52 -10.60 8.44 -10.46
CA MET A 52 -11.34 9.12 -11.53
C MET A 52 -12.81 9.27 -11.16
N CYS A 53 -13.43 10.35 -11.61
CA CYS A 53 -14.83 10.67 -11.35
C CYS A 53 -15.67 10.49 -12.62
N VAL A 54 -16.77 9.75 -12.49
CA VAL A 54 -17.83 9.62 -13.48
C VAL A 54 -19.00 10.49 -13.02
N LYS A 55 -19.22 11.58 -13.75
CA LYS A 55 -20.13 12.63 -13.31
C LYS A 55 -21.60 12.19 -13.33
N GLY A 56 -22.35 12.47 -12.28
CA GLY A 56 -23.79 12.23 -12.15
C GLY A 56 -24.19 10.77 -11.97
N GLU A 57 -23.24 9.86 -11.77
CA GLU A 57 -23.48 8.42 -11.63
C GLU A 57 -23.39 7.96 -10.17
N GLY A 58 -23.63 8.87 -9.21
CA GLY A 58 -23.84 8.54 -7.81
C GLY A 58 -25.30 8.23 -7.48
N MET A 59 -25.64 8.30 -6.19
CA MET A 59 -26.99 8.10 -5.69
C MET A 59 -27.86 9.36 -5.85
N PRO A 60 -29.17 9.20 -6.11
CA PRO A 60 -30.10 10.33 -6.14
C PRO A 60 -30.21 11.00 -4.77
N ASN A 61 -30.32 12.33 -4.78
CA ASN A 61 -30.53 13.13 -3.59
C ASN A 61 -31.96 12.93 -3.07
N HIS A 62 -32.11 12.71 -1.77
CA HIS A 62 -33.40 12.50 -1.12
C HIS A 62 -34.40 13.65 -1.34
N LYS A 63 -33.93 14.90 -1.44
CA LYS A 63 -34.80 16.07 -1.64
C LYS A 63 -35.17 16.30 -3.11
N ASN A 64 -34.28 15.93 -4.03
CA ASN A 64 -34.49 16.10 -5.45
C ASN A 64 -33.87 14.91 -6.19
N PRO A 65 -34.68 13.90 -6.59
CA PRO A 65 -34.17 12.69 -7.22
C PRO A 65 -33.58 12.92 -8.61
N PHE A 66 -33.75 14.10 -9.21
CA PHE A 66 -33.08 14.47 -10.47
C PHE A 66 -31.61 14.85 -10.26
N ILE A 67 -31.20 15.16 -9.03
CA ILE A 67 -29.81 15.47 -8.68
C ILE A 67 -29.15 14.21 -8.13
N HIS A 68 -28.07 13.79 -8.77
CA HIS A 68 -27.30 12.62 -8.38
C HIS A 68 -25.94 13.06 -7.83
N GLY A 69 -25.36 12.27 -6.93
CA GLY A 69 -23.94 12.41 -6.59
C GLY A 69 -23.04 11.91 -7.70
N GLU A 70 -21.79 11.64 -7.32
CA GLU A 70 -20.73 11.22 -8.23
C GLU A 70 -20.31 9.76 -8.02
N LEU A 71 -19.77 9.12 -9.06
CA LEU A 71 -19.10 7.83 -8.95
C LEU A 71 -17.59 8.01 -9.05
N TYR A 72 -16.88 7.60 -8.00
CA TYR A 72 -15.42 7.58 -7.94
C TYR A 72 -14.90 6.16 -8.15
N ILE A 73 -13.99 6.02 -9.11
CA ILE A 73 -13.31 4.75 -9.43
C ILE A 73 -11.85 4.89 -9.01
N VAL A 74 -11.43 4.07 -8.04
CA VAL A 74 -10.03 3.91 -7.63
C VAL A 74 -9.40 2.81 -8.47
N PHE A 75 -8.30 3.10 -9.14
CA PHE A 75 -7.61 2.14 -9.99
C PHE A 75 -6.51 1.40 -9.24
N ASP A 76 -6.63 0.08 -9.20
CA ASP A 76 -5.60 -0.84 -8.70
C ASP A 76 -4.84 -1.39 -9.92
N VAL A 77 -3.56 -1.04 -10.04
CA VAL A 77 -2.75 -1.37 -11.22
C VAL A 77 -1.97 -2.66 -10.96
N GLU A 78 -2.28 -3.68 -11.74
CA GLU A 78 -1.61 -4.97 -11.67
C GLU A 78 -0.33 -4.97 -12.53
N PHE A 79 0.82 -5.07 -11.86
CA PHE A 79 2.13 -5.22 -12.49
C PHE A 79 2.42 -6.67 -12.84
N PRO A 80 3.17 -6.93 -13.94
CA PRO A 80 3.63 -8.28 -14.25
C PRO A 80 4.61 -8.77 -13.18
N GLN A 81 4.57 -10.07 -12.86
CA GLN A 81 5.47 -10.66 -11.86
C GLN A 81 6.95 -10.62 -12.29
N LYS A 82 7.20 -10.74 -13.60
CA LYS A 82 8.54 -10.70 -14.20
C LYS A 82 8.47 -10.05 -15.57
N VAL A 83 9.58 -9.42 -15.95
CA VAL A 83 9.79 -8.85 -17.28
C VAL A 83 10.99 -9.57 -17.92
N PRO A 84 10.89 -10.02 -19.19
CA PRO A 84 12.02 -10.62 -19.88
C PRO A 84 13.16 -9.62 -20.08
N GLU A 85 14.39 -10.06 -19.85
CA GLU A 85 15.59 -9.22 -20.04
C GLU A 85 15.73 -8.69 -21.47
N SER A 86 15.24 -9.44 -22.47
CA SER A 86 15.24 -9.03 -23.87
C SER A 86 14.43 -7.75 -24.14
N LEU A 87 13.51 -7.37 -23.25
CA LEU A 87 12.73 -6.13 -23.36
C LEU A 87 13.38 -4.96 -22.62
N HIS A 88 14.40 -5.17 -21.79
CA HIS A 88 15.00 -4.11 -20.97
C HIS A 88 15.57 -2.97 -21.82
N ALA A 89 16.18 -3.28 -22.96
CA ALA A 89 16.69 -2.26 -23.89
C ALA A 89 15.56 -1.34 -24.41
N LYS A 90 14.38 -1.91 -24.72
CA LYS A 90 13.22 -1.14 -25.17
C LYS A 90 12.63 -0.29 -24.05
N PHE A 91 12.57 -0.82 -22.83
CA PHE A 91 12.12 -0.04 -21.67
C PHE A 91 13.04 1.14 -21.38
N ARG A 92 14.35 0.96 -21.57
CA ARG A 92 15.33 2.06 -21.44
C ARG A 92 15.07 3.18 -22.43
N GLU A 93 14.60 2.86 -23.63
CA GLU A 93 14.32 3.88 -24.66
C GLU A 93 13.05 4.69 -24.34
N ILE A 94 12.01 4.04 -23.80
CA ILE A 94 10.68 4.65 -23.65
C ILE A 94 10.36 5.19 -22.25
N LEU A 95 11.02 4.68 -21.20
CA LEU A 95 10.76 5.07 -19.81
C LEU A 95 11.77 6.11 -19.32
N PRO A 96 11.36 7.02 -18.40
CA PRO A 96 12.28 7.93 -17.74
C PRO A 96 13.46 7.20 -17.11
N GLN A 97 14.67 7.69 -17.37
CA GLN A 97 15.88 7.12 -16.81
C GLN A 97 16.09 7.59 -15.36
N PRO A 98 16.67 6.75 -14.49
CA PRO A 98 17.07 7.19 -13.16
C PRO A 98 18.05 8.36 -13.26
N GLU A 99 17.82 9.42 -12.47
CA GLU A 99 18.60 10.67 -12.54
C GLU A 99 20.08 10.47 -12.21
N CYS A 100 20.40 9.43 -11.44
CA CYS A 100 21.76 8.97 -11.20
C CYS A 100 21.73 7.47 -10.90
N THR A 101 22.51 6.70 -11.65
CA THR A 101 22.96 5.40 -11.17
C THR A 101 24.24 5.63 -10.39
N PRO A 102 24.37 5.11 -9.16
CA PRO A 102 25.58 5.29 -8.38
C PRO A 102 26.75 4.63 -9.14
N MET A 103 27.78 5.42 -9.41
CA MET A 103 29.03 4.91 -9.99
C MET A 103 29.81 4.25 -8.86
N VAL A 104 29.58 2.95 -8.64
CA VAL A 104 30.26 2.17 -7.62
C VAL A 104 31.30 1.27 -8.27
N ASP A 105 32.45 1.15 -7.63
CA ASP A 105 33.40 0.09 -7.91
C ASP A 105 32.90 -1.16 -7.18
N GLU A 106 32.33 -2.12 -7.92
CA GLU A 106 31.74 -3.33 -7.34
C GLU A 106 32.77 -4.16 -6.56
N ASP A 107 34.08 -3.97 -6.82
CA ASP A 107 35.16 -4.68 -6.14
C ASP A 107 35.73 -3.91 -4.92
N ASP A 108 35.20 -2.73 -4.56
CA ASP A 108 35.67 -1.99 -3.38
C ASP A 108 35.36 -2.78 -2.09
N PRO A 109 36.36 -3.16 -1.28
CA PRO A 109 36.16 -3.94 -0.06
C PRO A 109 35.36 -3.20 1.03
N LYS A 110 35.06 -1.91 0.84
CA LYS A 110 34.18 -1.12 1.72
C LYS A 110 32.70 -1.20 1.33
N ILE A 111 32.37 -1.79 0.18
CA ILE A 111 31.00 -1.92 -0.31
C ILE A 111 30.47 -3.32 0.05
N GLU A 112 29.45 -3.35 0.92
CA GLU A 112 28.72 -4.58 1.22
C GLU A 112 27.61 -4.79 0.19
N HIS A 113 27.65 -5.93 -0.50
CA HIS A 113 26.67 -6.30 -1.52
C HIS A 113 25.47 -7.00 -0.90
N HIS A 114 24.29 -6.43 -1.08
CA HIS A 114 23.02 -7.02 -0.64
C HIS A 114 22.07 -7.19 -1.82
N VAL A 115 21.52 -8.39 -1.96
CA VAL A 115 20.43 -8.68 -2.91
C VAL A 115 19.10 -8.61 -2.17
N CYS A 116 18.18 -7.77 -2.65
CA CYS A 116 16.84 -7.70 -2.09
C CYS A 116 16.00 -8.88 -2.56
N GLU A 117 15.33 -9.54 -1.61
CA GLU A 117 14.31 -10.55 -1.90
C GLU A 117 12.91 -9.94 -1.74
N SER A 118 11.97 -10.38 -2.57
CA SER A 118 10.57 -9.98 -2.41
C SER A 118 9.99 -10.65 -1.16
N VAL A 119 9.43 -9.86 -0.25
CA VAL A 119 8.72 -10.36 0.93
C VAL A 119 7.25 -9.96 0.83
N THR A 120 6.36 -10.90 1.09
CA THR A 120 4.92 -10.67 1.11
C THR A 120 4.48 -9.96 2.39
N ALA A 121 3.32 -9.29 2.34
CA ALA A 121 2.75 -8.65 3.52
C ALA A 121 2.45 -9.64 4.66
N GLU A 122 2.16 -10.90 4.32
CA GLU A 122 1.89 -11.96 5.30
C GLU A 122 3.16 -12.39 6.05
N GLU A 123 4.26 -12.60 5.32
CA GLU A 123 5.56 -12.93 5.90
C GLU A 123 6.05 -11.81 6.85
N LEU A 124 5.87 -10.55 6.46
CA LEU A 124 6.21 -9.40 7.31
C LEU A 124 5.37 -9.35 8.59
N ARG A 125 4.06 -9.58 8.51
CA ARG A 125 3.16 -9.57 9.67
C ARG A 125 3.47 -10.73 10.64
N ALA A 126 3.74 -11.92 10.12
CA ALA A 126 4.10 -13.08 10.93
C ALA A 126 5.37 -12.81 11.75
N ARG A 127 6.40 -12.20 11.13
CA ARG A 127 7.64 -11.82 11.82
C ARG A 127 7.41 -10.76 12.90
N GLN A 128 6.56 -9.77 12.67
CA GLN A 128 6.23 -8.74 13.67
C GLN A 128 5.47 -9.29 14.89
N GLN A 129 4.57 -10.27 14.69
CA GLN A 129 3.83 -10.87 15.79
C GLN A 129 4.73 -11.72 16.70
N GLN A 130 5.66 -12.48 16.12
CA GLN A 130 6.63 -13.28 16.88
C GLN A 130 7.54 -12.42 17.78
N GLN A 131 7.95 -11.23 17.32
CA GLN A 131 8.75 -10.31 18.12
C GLN A 131 7.98 -9.71 19.31
N LYS A 132 6.68 -9.43 19.16
CA LYS A 132 5.85 -8.94 20.28
C LYS A 132 5.65 -9.99 21.37
N THR A 133 5.55 -11.26 21.02
CA THR A 133 5.43 -12.35 22.02
C THR A 133 6.71 -12.62 22.80
N GLN A 134 7.89 -12.26 22.26
CA GLN A 134 9.16 -12.39 22.98
C GLN A 134 9.52 -11.15 23.84
N GLY A 135 8.84 -10.02 23.64
CA GLY A 135 9.05 -8.77 24.41
C GLY A 135 8.04 -8.50 25.53
N SER A 136 7.15 -9.45 25.83
CA SER A 136 6.14 -9.31 26.91
C SER A 136 6.59 -9.99 28.22
N GLY A 137 7.87 -9.84 28.57
CA GLY A 137 8.37 -10.15 29.90
C GLY A 137 9.15 -8.94 30.40
N GLU A 138 8.66 -8.33 31.48
CA GLU A 138 9.34 -7.32 32.31
C GLU A 138 9.32 -5.87 31.82
N ALA A 139 8.21 -5.18 32.06
CA ALA A 139 8.22 -3.73 32.27
C ALA A 139 7.02 -3.33 33.17
N TYR A 140 7.30 -3.10 34.45
CA TYR A 140 6.46 -2.45 35.47
C TYR A 140 5.25 -3.23 36.01
N GLU A 141 5.50 -4.16 36.94
CA GLU A 141 4.67 -4.21 38.16
C GLU A 141 5.24 -3.14 39.09
N GLU A 142 4.61 -1.97 39.16
CA GLU A 142 4.88 -0.97 40.20
C GLU A 142 3.64 -0.93 41.09
N ASP A 143 3.85 -1.37 42.33
CA ASP A 143 2.86 -1.71 43.34
C ASP A 143 1.92 -0.54 43.73
N GLU A 144 0.61 -0.77 43.67
CA GLU A 144 -0.35 -0.06 44.50
C GLU A 144 -0.34 -0.69 45.90
N ASP A 145 0.39 -0.11 46.88
CA ASP A 145 -0.13 0.02 48.25
C ASP A 145 0.75 0.97 49.12
N GLU A 146 0.16 2.05 49.63
CA GLU A 146 0.74 2.83 50.71
C GLU A 146 0.64 2.06 52.03
N GLY A 147 1.77 1.63 52.61
CA GLY A 147 1.74 1.03 53.94
C GLY A 147 3.11 0.77 54.56
N ALA A 148 3.50 1.65 55.49
CA ALA A 148 4.70 1.60 56.33
C ALA A 148 5.16 0.20 56.78
N HIS A 149 6.47 -0.09 56.75
CA HIS A 149 7.23 -0.64 57.90
C HIS A 149 8.74 -0.71 57.62
N ALA A 150 9.52 -0.44 58.65
CA ALA A 150 10.97 -0.22 58.66
C ALA A 150 11.82 -1.51 58.62
N GLY A 151 13.00 -1.45 57.99
CA GLY A 151 14.07 -2.46 58.15
C GLY A 151 15.27 -2.24 57.22
N GLY A 152 16.43 -1.92 57.77
CA GLY A 152 17.65 -1.46 57.06
C GLY A 152 18.42 -2.50 56.20
N PRO A 153 19.54 -2.08 55.58
CA PRO A 153 20.12 -2.74 54.41
C PRO A 153 21.19 -3.78 54.75
N GLN A 154 21.26 -4.87 53.98
CA GLN A 154 22.40 -5.79 53.98
C GLN A 154 23.06 -5.81 52.59
N ARG A 155 24.23 -5.18 52.51
CA ARG A 155 25.10 -5.20 51.33
C ARG A 155 25.85 -6.53 51.29
N VAL A 156 25.77 -7.24 50.17
CA VAL A 156 26.62 -8.41 49.89
C VAL A 156 27.38 -8.14 48.60
N GLN A 157 28.70 -7.99 48.70
CA GLN A 157 29.61 -7.98 47.55
C GLN A 157 30.01 -9.42 47.23
N CYS A 158 29.80 -9.85 46.00
CA CYS A 158 30.40 -11.08 45.47
C CYS A 158 31.48 -10.73 44.44
N ARG A 159 32.68 -11.23 44.72
CA ARG A 159 33.95 -11.03 44.01
C ARG A 159 34.10 -12.14 42.97
N GLN A 160 34.43 -11.79 41.73
CA GLN A 160 34.72 -12.74 40.66
C GLN A 160 36.12 -13.36 40.84
N GLN A 161 36.24 -14.65 40.51
CA GLN A 161 37.47 -15.29 40.06
C GLN A 161 37.39 -15.44 38.54
#